data_AF-A0A7K3PL59-F1
#
_entry.id   AF-A0A7K3PL59-F1
#
_cell.length_a   1.000
_cell.length_b   1.000
_cell.length_c   1.000
_cell.angle_alpha   90.00
_cell.angle_beta   90.00
_cell.angle_gamma   90.00
#
_symmetry.space_group_name_H-M   'P 1'
#
loop_
_entity.id
_entity.type
_entity.pdbx_description
1 polymer ?
#
loop_
_entity_poly.entity_id
_entity_poly.type
_entity_poly.pdbx_seq_one_letter_code
_entity_poly.pdbx_strand_id
1 'polypeptide(L)' 'QALAAGIAATATLVEIDIAVVGGGVGKAGDVLFAPLRKALTDYATLSFVQRLVVVPAQMGTDAGLVGAAAAALSR' A
#
# COMPACT_ATOMS: atom_id res chain seq x y z
N GLN A 1 3.80 -2.95 13.32
CA GLN A 1 5.24 -3.28 13.24
C GLN A 1 5.51 -4.24 12.08
N ALA A 2 5.09 -5.52 12.13
CA ALA A 2 5.36 -6.49 11.05
C ALA A 2 4.93 -6.03 9.64
N LEU A 3 3.70 -5.50 9.49
CA LEU A 3 3.21 -4.98 8.20
C LEU A 3 4.06 -3.81 7.67
N ALA A 4 4.48 -2.90 8.55
CA ALA A 4 5.31 -1.76 8.17
C ALA A 4 6.69 -2.21 7.70
N ALA A 5 7.31 -3.16 8.41
CA ALA A 5 8.60 -3.74 8.02
C ALA A 5 8.52 -4.43 6.65
N GLY A 6 7.46 -5.21 6.40
CA GLY A 6 7.25 -5.87 5.10
C GLY A 6 7.11 -4.86 3.96
N ILE A 7 6.28 -3.84 4.13
CA ILE A 7 6.10 -2.78 3.13
C ILE A 7 7.42 -2.03 2.89
N ALA A 8 8.14 -1.63 3.95
CA ALA A 8 9.40 -0.90 3.82
C ALA A 8 10.49 -1.74 3.13
N ALA A 9 10.59 -3.03 3.44
CA ALA A 9 11.51 -3.94 2.78
C ALA A 9 11.17 -4.08 1.29
N THR A 10 9.90 -4.27 0.93
CA THR A 10 9.47 -4.31 -0.47
C THR A 10 9.77 -2.99 -1.19
N ALA A 11 9.42 -1.86 -0.60
CA ALA A 11 9.72 -0.54 -1.15
C ALA A 11 11.23 -0.32 -1.37
N THR A 12 12.06 -0.88 -0.50
CA THR A 12 13.52 -0.83 -0.65
C THR A 12 14.05 -1.71 -1.77
N LEU A 13 13.43 -2.88 -2.00
CA LEU A 13 13.89 -3.83 -3.01
C LEU A 13 13.45 -3.48 -4.43
N VAL A 14 12.27 -2.88 -4.59
CA VAL A 14 11.64 -2.64 -5.90
C VAL A 14 11.30 -1.17 -6.15
N GLU A 15 11.72 -0.26 -5.28
CA GLU A 15 11.54 1.19 -5.42
C GLU A 15 10.10 1.63 -5.72
N ILE A 16 9.14 1.15 -4.91
CA ILE A 16 7.74 1.60 -5.04
C ILE A 16 7.47 2.88 -4.24
N ASP A 17 6.67 3.78 -4.82
CA ASP A 17 6.22 5.00 -4.17
C ASP A 17 4.86 4.85 -3.44
N ILE A 18 4.07 3.84 -3.79
CA ILE A 18 2.69 3.66 -3.26
C ILE A 18 2.45 2.21 -2.87
N ALA A 19 1.97 2.00 -1.64
CA ALA A 19 1.43 0.72 -1.19
C ALA A 19 -0.09 0.84 -0.97
N VAL A 20 -0.86 -0.02 -1.64
CA VAL A 20 -2.33 -0.07 -1.52
C VAL A 20 -2.72 -1.23 -0.61
N VAL A 21 -3.49 -0.95 0.45
CA VAL A 21 -4.00 -1.97 1.38
C VAL A 21 -5.48 -2.22 1.11
N GLY A 22 -5.78 -3.42 0.59
CA GLY A 22 -7.14 -3.88 0.28
C GLY A 22 -7.72 -4.85 1.31
N GLY A 23 -8.83 -5.49 0.92
CA GLY A 23 -9.52 -6.50 1.73
C GLY A 23 -10.25 -5.94 2.95
N GLY A 24 -10.71 -6.83 3.84
CA GLY A 24 -11.46 -6.45 5.04
C GLY A 24 -10.65 -5.57 5.99
N VAL A 25 -9.34 -5.81 6.09
CA VAL A 25 -8.42 -5.04 6.95
C VAL A 25 -8.28 -3.59 6.50
N GLY A 26 -8.30 -3.32 5.18
CA GLY A 26 -8.28 -1.97 4.63
C GLY A 26 -9.50 -1.11 5.03
N LYS A 27 -10.59 -1.73 5.51
CA LYS A 27 -11.79 -1.03 6.00
C LYS A 27 -11.63 -0.48 7.43
N ALA A 28 -10.55 -0.81 8.12
CA ALA A 28 -10.30 -0.35 9.49
C ALA A 28 -9.99 1.16 9.60
N GLY A 29 -9.81 1.85 8.47
CA GLY A 29 -9.56 3.29 8.45
C GLY A 29 -8.35 3.68 9.29
N ASP A 30 -8.42 4.82 9.96
CA ASP A 30 -7.27 5.38 10.68
C ASP A 30 -6.76 4.50 11.83
N VAL A 31 -7.59 3.60 12.38
CA VAL A 31 -7.14 2.61 13.38
C VAL A 31 -6.00 1.75 12.85
N LEU A 32 -5.99 1.45 11.54
CA LEU A 32 -4.89 0.77 10.87
C LEU A 32 -3.88 1.75 10.28
N PHE A 33 -4.36 2.74 9.51
CA PHE A 33 -3.48 3.55 8.67
C PHE A 33 -2.66 4.55 9.47
N ALA A 34 -3.17 5.13 10.57
CA ALA A 34 -2.40 6.07 11.39
C ALA A 34 -1.17 5.41 12.05
N PRO A 35 -1.29 4.27 12.77
CA PRO A 35 -0.12 3.61 13.34
C PRO A 35 0.80 3.00 12.26
N LEU A 36 0.26 2.60 11.11
CA LEU A 36 1.06 2.10 9.98
C LEU A 36 1.96 3.19 9.39
N ARG A 37 1.41 4.38 9.11
CA ARG A 37 2.18 5.54 8.62
C ARG A 37 3.26 5.96 9.62
N LYS A 38 2.92 5.97 10.92
CA LYS A 38 3.90 6.25 11.99
C LYS A 38 5.06 5.24 11.96
N ALA A 39 4.75 3.94 11.96
CA ALA A 39 5.77 2.90 11.95
C ALA A 39 6.63 2.94 10.66
N LEU A 40 6.06 3.27 9.51
CA LEU A 40 6.82 3.43 8.27
C LEU A 40 7.80 4.60 8.31
N THR A 41 7.45 5.67 9.04
CA THR A 41 8.38 6.80 9.27
C THR A 41 9.63 6.33 10.01
N ASP A 42 9.49 5.40 10.96
CA ASP A 42 10.63 4.83 11.70
C ASP A 42 11.57 4.00 10.79
N TYR A 43 11.06 3.48 9.67
CA TYR A 43 11.85 2.75 8.66
C TYR A 43 12.38 3.65 7.53
N ALA A 44 11.99 4.93 7.48
CA ALA A 44 12.33 5.86 6.40
C ALA A 44 13.73 6.48 6.53
N THR A 45 14.71 5.69 6.99
CA THR A 45 16.13 6.09 7.06
C THR A 45 16.75 6.25 5.67
N LEU A 46 16.15 5.65 4.64
CA LEU A 46 16.52 5.80 3.23
C LEU A 46 15.59 6.80 2.53
N SER A 47 16.17 7.71 1.73
CA SER A 47 15.47 8.85 1.12
C SER A 47 14.33 8.48 0.16
N PHE A 48 14.35 7.29 -0.45
CA PHE A 48 13.26 6.80 -1.29
C PHE A 48 12.08 6.25 -0.49
N VAL A 49 12.31 5.71 0.72
CA VAL A 49 11.23 5.25 1.61
C VAL A 49 10.47 6.44 2.20
N GLN A 50 11.08 7.62 2.25
CA GLN A 50 10.45 8.86 2.74
C GLN A 50 9.27 9.33 1.87
N ARG A 51 9.23 8.93 0.59
CA ARG A 51 8.12 9.27 -0.32
C ARG A 51 7.02 8.22 -0.37
N LEU A 52 7.23 7.06 0.27
CA LEU A 52 6.27 5.97 0.27
C LEU A 52 4.97 6.41 0.95
N VAL A 53 3.86 6.34 0.20
CA VAL A 53 2.52 6.56 0.75
C VAL A 53 1.73 5.26 0.84
N VAL A 54 0.98 5.11 1.93
CA VAL A 54 0.07 3.97 2.12
C VAL A 54 -1.36 4.42 2.10
N VAL A 55 -2.15 3.81 1.21
CA VAL A 55 -3.53 4.20 0.92
C VAL A 55 -4.48 2.99 0.96
N PRO A 56 -5.76 3.20 1.31
CA PRO A 56 -6.77 2.14 1.19
C PRO A 56 -7.10 1.86 -0.28
N ALA A 57 -7.42 0.60 -0.58
CA ALA A 57 -7.98 0.24 -1.88
C ALA A 57 -9.36 0.90 -2.07
N GLN A 58 -9.53 1.62 -3.19
CA GLN A 58 -10.77 2.35 -3.47
C GLN A 58 -11.84 1.49 -4.16
N MET A 59 -11.44 0.47 -4.92
CA MET A 59 -12.37 -0.32 -5.74
C MET A 59 -12.96 -1.54 -5.00
N GLY A 60 -12.57 -1.79 -3.75
CA GLY A 60 -13.14 -2.87 -2.95
C GLY A 60 -13.15 -4.23 -3.67
N THR A 61 -14.31 -4.88 -3.71
CA THR A 61 -14.53 -6.17 -4.39
C THR A 61 -14.45 -6.08 -5.92
N ASP A 62 -14.60 -4.88 -6.47
CA ASP A 62 -14.70 -4.66 -7.91
C ASP A 62 -13.33 -4.54 -8.57
N ALA A 63 -12.25 -4.39 -7.77
CA ALA A 63 -10.89 -4.25 -8.25
C ALA A 63 -10.48 -5.36 -9.24
N GLY A 64 -10.91 -6.61 -9.00
CA GLY A 64 -10.62 -7.73 -9.89
C GLY A 64 -11.34 -7.64 -11.23
N LEU A 65 -12.63 -7.27 -11.22
CA LEU A 65 -13.42 -7.10 -12.44
C LEU A 65 -12.92 -5.90 -13.26
N VAL A 66 -12.64 -4.77 -12.60
CA VAL A 66 -12.11 -3.58 -13.27
C VAL A 66 -10.73 -3.86 -13.85
N GLY A 67 -9.85 -4.55 -13.12
CA GLY A 67 -8.54 -4.96 -13.63
C GLY A 67 -8.63 -5.88 -14.84
N ALA A 68 -9.55 -6.85 -14.83
CA ALA A 68 -9.78 -7.74 -15.97
C ALA A 68 -10.29 -6.98 -17.21
N ALA A 69 -11.25 -6.07 -17.02
CA ALA A 69 -11.76 -5.23 -18.10
C ALA A 69 -10.67 -4.32 -18.68
N ALA A 70 -9.86 -3.67 -17.82
CA ALA A 70 -8.73 -2.85 -18.26
C ALA A 70 -7.71 -3.66 -19.05
N ALA A 71 -7.38 -4.88 -18.61
CA ALA A 71 -6.46 -5.76 -19.32
C ALA A 71 -7.01 -6.22 -20.69
N ALA A 72 -8.32 -6.43 -20.81
CA ALA A 72 -8.97 -6.76 -22.08
C ALA A 72 -9.00 -5.56 -23.05
N LEU A 73 -9.19 -4.35 -22.53
CA LEU A 73 -9.21 -3.11 -23.33
C LEU A 73 -7.81 -2.62 -23.75
N SER A 74 -6.76 -3.03 -23.04
CA SER A 74 -5.37 -2.65 -23.34
C SER A 74 -4.70 -3.58 -24.36
N ARG A 75 -5.49 -4.42 -25.03
CA ARG A 75 -5.06 -5.40 -26.04
C ARG A 75 -5.25 -4.85 -27.45
#